data_AF-G0NTD7-F1
#
_entry.id   AF-G0NTD7-F1
#
_cell.length_a   1.000
_cell.length_b   1.000
_cell.length_c   1.000
_cell.angle_alpha   90.00
_cell.angle_beta   90.00
_cell.angle_gamma   90.00
#
_symmetry.space_group_name_H-M   'P 1'
#
loop_
_entity.id
_entity.type
_entity.pdbx_description
1 polymer ?
#
loop_
_entity_poly.entity_id
_entity_poly.type
_entity_poly.pdbx_seq_one_letter_code
_entity_poly.pdbx_strand_id
1 'polypeptide(L)'
;MFVYFLTVQILLIPTFNADRNFSISSSPICESASDCPTGFSNCTAVSELKKKRCVNARQICIGGKPELPIKSCARSRDCTKNVTEYEGWCDFETKFCCEVDPLSRESPMCPDRVTPLYGQEKCEEYEEGMIYSGKSEQKGGFCYKGYSCPPKITRPKSLKFGTRTFRTNIDCDVGDKIASKYEFMFCHNETGNLWVMGKLNMNGDEVIKHWTLCHLNKDCLEGQVCVKEDICRYRCYDDPVSSFFEIE
;
A
#
# COMPACT_ATOMS: atom_id res chain seq x y z
N MET A 1 24.44 17.48 47.58
CA MET A 1 23.60 17.99 46.47
C MET A 1 24.16 17.37 45.19
N PHE A 2 23.55 16.27 44.72
CA PHE A 2 24.03 15.51 43.55
C PHE A 2 23.32 16.04 42.31
N VAL A 3 24.09 16.57 41.36
CA VAL A 3 23.60 17.02 40.05
C VAL A 3 23.75 15.85 39.08
N TYR A 4 22.63 15.27 38.65
CA TYR A 4 22.60 14.27 37.58
C TYR A 4 22.65 15.00 36.23
N PHE A 5 23.72 14.76 35.45
CA PHE A 5 23.76 15.09 34.03
C PHE A 5 22.97 14.03 33.27
N LEU A 6 21.77 14.37 32.79
CA LEU A 6 21.06 13.58 31.79
C LEU A 6 21.71 13.86 30.43
N THR A 7 22.52 12.92 29.93
CA THR A 7 22.94 12.91 28.53
C THR A 7 21.78 12.42 27.67
N VAL A 8 21.12 13.34 26.97
CA VAL A 8 20.14 12.99 25.92
C VAL A 8 20.92 12.51 24.70
N GLN A 9 20.96 11.20 24.49
CA GLN A 9 21.40 10.63 23.21
C GLN A 9 20.31 10.91 22.17
N ILE A 10 20.54 11.92 21.34
CA ILE A 10 19.75 12.16 20.14
C ILE A 10 20.11 11.03 19.15
N LEU A 11 19.25 10.00 19.08
CA LEU A 11 19.25 9.02 18.01
C LEU A 11 18.87 9.76 16.72
N LEU A 12 19.88 10.23 15.98
CA LEU A 12 19.73 10.65 14.60
C LEU A 12 19.33 9.41 13.79
N ILE A 13 18.03 9.27 13.53
CA ILE A 13 17.54 8.35 12.51
C ILE A 13 18.06 8.91 11.18
N PRO A 14 18.88 8.18 10.42
CA PRO A 14 19.43 8.71 9.19
C PRO A 14 18.31 8.86 8.17
N THR A 15 18.06 10.12 7.79
CA THR A 15 17.14 10.53 6.74
C THR A 15 17.74 10.06 5.41
N PHE A 16 17.12 9.10 4.73
CA PHE A 16 17.58 8.64 3.42
C PHE A 16 16.52 8.97 2.37
N ASN A 17 16.82 9.97 1.53
CA ASN A 17 16.16 10.09 0.25
C ASN A 17 16.70 8.97 -0.66
N ALA A 18 15.81 8.18 -1.25
CA ALA A 18 16.19 7.37 -2.40
C ALA A 18 16.78 8.31 -3.46
N ASP A 19 17.95 7.97 -4.02
CA ASP A 19 18.53 8.76 -5.09
C ASP A 19 17.54 8.80 -6.26
N ARG A 20 16.97 9.98 -6.55
CA ARG A 20 15.99 10.16 -7.64
C ARG A 20 16.52 9.77 -9.03
N ASN A 21 17.83 9.53 -9.15
CA ASN A 21 18.52 9.11 -10.37
C ASN A 21 19.00 7.66 -10.34
N PHE A 22 18.58 6.85 -9.37
CA PHE A 22 18.99 5.45 -9.30
C PHE A 22 18.45 4.67 -10.51
N SER A 23 19.34 4.00 -11.24
CA SER A 23 18.99 3.08 -12.33
C SER A 23 19.69 1.75 -12.14
N ILE A 24 18.91 0.69 -11.89
CA ILE A 24 19.45 -0.66 -11.69
C ILE A 24 20.20 -1.20 -12.92
N SER A 25 19.84 -0.72 -14.11
CA SER A 25 20.54 -1.07 -15.34
C SER A 25 21.99 -0.60 -15.37
N SER A 26 22.27 0.52 -14.71
CA SER A 26 23.59 1.16 -14.59
C SER A 26 24.44 0.61 -13.44
N SER A 27 23.84 -0.18 -12.54
CA SER A 27 24.58 -0.81 -11.45
C SER A 27 25.67 -1.76 -11.96
N PRO A 28 26.77 -1.96 -11.20
CA PRO A 28 27.83 -2.88 -11.58
C PRO A 28 27.32 -4.31 -11.85
N ILE A 29 27.88 -4.95 -12.87
CA ILE A 29 27.66 -6.37 -13.15
C ILE A 29 28.44 -7.19 -12.12
N CYS A 30 27.86 -8.30 -11.67
CA CYS A 30 28.50 -9.23 -10.74
C CYS A 30 28.14 -10.67 -11.08
N GLU A 31 28.95 -11.60 -10.60
CA GLU A 31 28.64 -13.04 -10.59
C GLU A 31 28.36 -13.51 -9.16
N SER A 32 29.05 -12.87 -8.19
CA SER A 32 29.00 -13.14 -6.76
C SER A 32 28.89 -11.84 -5.95
N ALA A 33 28.52 -11.94 -4.67
CA ALA A 33 28.40 -10.78 -3.79
C ALA A 33 29.75 -10.09 -3.53
N SER A 34 30.88 -10.80 -3.62
CA SER A 34 32.22 -10.23 -3.42
C SER A 34 32.67 -9.32 -4.56
N ASP A 35 32.02 -9.39 -5.72
CA ASP A 35 32.35 -8.52 -6.87
C ASP A 35 31.80 -7.11 -6.68
N CYS A 36 30.93 -6.92 -5.68
CA CYS A 36 30.19 -5.70 -5.49
C CYS A 36 31.00 -4.65 -4.72
N PRO A 37 31.06 -3.40 -5.22
CA PRO A 37 31.75 -2.34 -4.52
C PRO A 37 31.05 -1.99 -3.20
N THR A 38 31.77 -1.29 -2.33
CA THR A 38 31.26 -0.84 -1.03
C THR A 38 29.96 -0.05 -1.20
N GLY A 39 28.94 -0.40 -0.41
CA GLY A 39 27.61 0.22 -0.47
C GLY A 39 26.55 -0.63 -1.18
N PHE A 40 26.93 -1.70 -1.87
CA PHE A 40 26.01 -2.70 -2.41
C PHE A 40 25.95 -3.92 -1.48
N SER A 41 24.74 -4.43 -1.25
CA SER A 41 24.50 -5.51 -0.29
C SER A 41 24.49 -6.89 -0.92
N ASN A 42 24.11 -7.01 -2.20
CA ASN A 42 23.90 -8.31 -2.85
C ASN A 42 24.19 -8.27 -4.35
N CYS A 43 24.49 -9.45 -4.91
CA CYS A 43 24.54 -9.70 -6.34
C CYS A 43 23.29 -10.46 -6.81
N THR A 44 22.39 -9.78 -7.53
CA THR A 44 21.01 -10.23 -7.72
C THR A 44 20.58 -10.20 -9.18
N ALA A 45 19.73 -11.15 -9.58
CA ALA A 45 19.13 -11.17 -10.90
C ALA A 45 18.06 -10.09 -11.05
N VAL A 46 17.98 -9.47 -12.22
CA VAL A 46 17.00 -8.45 -12.59
C VAL A 46 16.25 -8.98 -13.81
N SER A 47 14.92 -9.01 -13.75
CA SER A 47 14.08 -9.70 -14.75
C SER A 47 14.33 -9.25 -16.18
N GLU A 48 14.65 -7.97 -16.38
CA GLU A 48 14.85 -7.36 -17.69
C GLU A 48 16.30 -7.42 -18.19
N LEU A 49 17.23 -7.95 -17.38
CA LEU A 49 18.67 -7.93 -17.68
C LEU A 49 19.25 -9.34 -17.71
N LYS A 50 20.13 -9.60 -18.69
CA LYS A 50 20.77 -10.91 -18.86
C LYS A 50 21.78 -11.27 -17.76
N LYS A 51 22.43 -10.27 -17.17
CA LYS A 51 23.47 -10.47 -16.15
C LYS A 51 22.99 -9.92 -14.81
N LYS A 52 23.42 -10.54 -13.70
CA LYS A 52 23.14 -10.05 -12.34
C LYS A 52 23.75 -8.66 -12.13
N ARG A 53 23.23 -7.96 -11.13
CA ARG A 53 23.64 -6.60 -10.75
C ARG A 53 23.95 -6.55 -9.27
N CYS A 54 24.91 -5.71 -8.91
CA CYS A 54 25.12 -5.29 -7.55
C CYS A 54 23.97 -4.38 -7.13
N VAL A 55 23.32 -4.71 -6.02
CA VAL A 55 22.11 -4.05 -5.57
C VAL A 55 22.25 -3.64 -4.11
N ASN A 56 21.88 -2.39 -3.85
CA ASN A 56 21.55 -1.90 -2.53
C ASN A 56 20.03 -1.99 -2.37
N ALA A 57 19.56 -2.85 -1.46
CA ALA A 57 18.13 -3.10 -1.26
C ALA A 57 17.34 -1.82 -0.97
N ARG A 58 17.93 -0.84 -0.28
CA ARG A 58 17.28 0.43 0.09
C ARG A 58 17.07 1.37 -1.10
N GLN A 59 17.79 1.18 -2.20
CA GLN A 59 17.56 1.92 -3.45
C GLN A 59 16.44 1.28 -4.29
N ILE A 60 16.07 0.04 -4.00
CA ILE A 60 15.01 -0.69 -4.70
C ILE A 60 13.69 -0.64 -3.93
N CYS A 61 13.73 -0.77 -2.61
CA CYS A 61 12.56 -0.74 -1.76
C CYS A 61 12.82 0.21 -0.60
N ILE A 62 11.95 1.20 -0.42
CA ILE A 62 12.10 2.18 0.67
C ILE A 62 11.87 1.50 2.02
N GLY A 63 10.99 0.50 2.06
CA GLY A 63 10.90 -0.44 3.17
C GLY A 63 10.71 -1.88 2.71
N GLY A 64 10.82 -2.82 3.65
CA GLY A 64 10.83 -4.24 3.34
C GLY A 64 12.07 -4.64 2.52
N LYS A 65 11.87 -5.56 1.57
CA LYS A 65 12.95 -6.09 0.72
C LYS A 65 12.49 -6.28 -0.73
N PRO A 66 13.42 -6.27 -1.70
CA PRO A 66 13.10 -6.52 -3.10
C PRO A 66 12.58 -7.94 -3.32
N GLU A 67 11.54 -8.06 -4.14
CA GLU A 67 11.14 -9.35 -4.70
C GLU A 67 12.24 -9.86 -5.65
N LEU A 68 12.50 -11.17 -5.63
CA LEU A 68 13.54 -11.79 -6.45
C LEU A 68 12.93 -12.71 -7.51
N PRO A 69 13.34 -12.60 -8.79
CA PRO A 69 14.27 -11.61 -9.35
C PRO A 69 13.69 -10.19 -9.31
N ILE A 70 14.56 -9.18 -9.21
CA ILE A 70 14.12 -7.78 -9.12
C ILE A 70 13.35 -7.42 -10.37
N LYS A 71 12.18 -6.79 -10.17
CA LYS A 71 11.24 -6.47 -11.23
C LYS A 71 10.72 -5.05 -11.08
N SER A 72 10.72 -4.30 -12.19
CA SER A 72 10.08 -2.99 -12.25
C SER A 72 8.56 -3.15 -12.22
N CYS A 73 7.85 -2.12 -11.77
CA CYS A 73 6.40 -2.12 -11.74
C CYS A 73 5.82 -0.72 -11.91
N ALA A 74 4.65 -0.65 -12.53
CA ALA A 74 3.78 0.52 -12.47
C ALA A 74 2.63 0.29 -11.48
N ARG A 75 2.21 -0.97 -11.32
CA ARG A 75 1.10 -1.41 -10.46
C ARG A 75 1.47 -2.70 -9.71
N SER A 76 0.74 -3.01 -8.65
CA SER A 76 0.97 -4.22 -7.84
C SER A 76 0.76 -5.51 -8.66
N ARG A 77 -0.15 -5.49 -9.65
CA ARG A 77 -0.33 -6.59 -10.61
C ARG A 77 0.88 -6.87 -11.50
N ASP A 78 1.80 -5.92 -11.65
CA ASP A 78 3.02 -6.17 -12.42
C ASP A 78 3.96 -7.08 -11.62
N CYS A 79 3.81 -7.16 -10.31
CA CYS A 79 4.69 -7.98 -9.46
C CYS A 79 4.30 -9.45 -9.47
N THR A 80 3.01 -9.76 -9.54
CA THR A 80 2.48 -11.13 -9.45
C THR A 80 1.41 -11.42 -10.50
N LYS A 81 1.27 -12.68 -10.89
CA LYS A 81 0.12 -13.14 -11.69
C LYS A 81 -1.14 -13.35 -10.85
N ASN A 82 -0.99 -13.55 -9.54
CA ASN A 82 -2.11 -13.77 -8.62
C ASN A 82 -2.15 -12.65 -7.58
N VAL A 83 -2.88 -11.58 -7.89
CA VAL A 83 -3.00 -10.39 -7.03
C VAL A 83 -3.72 -10.69 -5.70
N THR A 84 -4.58 -11.70 -5.67
CA THR A 84 -5.37 -12.03 -4.47
C THR A 84 -4.53 -12.63 -3.34
N GLU A 85 -3.47 -13.36 -3.69
CA GLU A 85 -2.55 -14.03 -2.77
C GLU A 85 -1.26 -13.22 -2.51
N TYR A 86 -1.07 -12.11 -3.23
CA TYR A 86 0.14 -11.32 -3.12
C TYR A 86 0.21 -10.60 -1.77
N GLU A 87 1.40 -10.67 -1.15
CA GLU A 87 1.73 -10.00 0.11
C GLU A 87 2.82 -8.93 -0.05
N GLY A 88 3.12 -8.55 -1.29
CA GLY A 88 4.01 -7.45 -1.62
C GLY A 88 3.27 -6.21 -2.13
N TRP A 89 4.03 -5.28 -2.70
CA TRP A 89 3.53 -4.07 -3.33
C TRP A 89 4.46 -3.60 -4.44
N CYS A 90 3.92 -2.79 -5.34
CA CYS A 90 4.74 -1.94 -6.18
C CYS A 90 5.11 -0.67 -5.40
N ASP A 91 6.39 -0.47 -5.10
CA ASP A 91 6.86 0.72 -4.40
C ASP A 91 6.58 1.98 -5.24
N PHE A 92 5.86 2.92 -4.64
CA PHE A 92 5.35 4.08 -5.36
C PHE A 92 6.48 5.02 -5.81
N GLU A 93 7.61 5.05 -5.09
CA GLU A 93 8.70 5.97 -5.36
C GLU A 93 9.80 5.33 -6.20
N THR A 94 10.21 4.11 -5.86
CA THR A 94 11.28 3.43 -6.59
C THR A 94 10.80 2.67 -7.83
N LYS A 95 9.48 2.39 -7.93
CA LYS A 95 8.86 1.65 -9.04
C LYS A 95 9.38 0.22 -9.20
N PHE A 96 9.66 -0.46 -8.09
CA PHE A 96 10.03 -1.87 -8.05
C PHE A 96 9.11 -2.69 -7.15
N CYS A 97 9.04 -3.99 -7.44
CA CYS A 97 8.30 -4.96 -6.63
C CYS A 97 9.02 -5.25 -5.32
N CYS A 98 8.30 -5.07 -4.22
CA CYS A 98 8.79 -5.18 -2.87
C CYS A 98 7.88 -6.07 -2.05
N GLU A 99 8.45 -6.76 -1.07
CA GLU A 99 7.71 -7.62 -0.16
C GLU A 99 8.11 -7.32 1.29
N VAL A 100 7.28 -7.80 2.22
CA VAL A 100 7.57 -7.67 3.65
C VAL A 100 8.87 -8.41 3.97
N ASP A 101 9.77 -7.74 4.67
CA ASP A 101 10.91 -8.42 5.28
C ASP A 101 10.47 -9.00 6.63
N PRO A 102 10.33 -10.33 6.78
CA PRO A 102 9.89 -10.95 8.03
C PRO A 102 10.88 -10.75 9.18
N LEU A 103 12.13 -10.36 8.89
CA LEU A 103 13.15 -10.07 9.89
C LEU A 103 13.14 -8.61 10.34
N SER A 104 12.41 -7.74 9.62
CA SER A 104 12.30 -6.33 9.98
C SER A 104 11.46 -6.14 11.24
N ARG A 105 11.96 -5.32 12.16
CA ARG A 105 11.18 -4.86 13.33
C ARG A 105 10.13 -3.82 12.96
N GLU A 106 10.27 -3.19 11.79
CA GLU A 106 9.32 -2.23 11.27
C GLU A 106 8.43 -2.87 10.21
N SER A 107 7.12 -2.76 10.42
CA SER A 107 6.13 -3.18 9.42
C SER A 107 6.05 -2.14 8.30
N PRO A 108 6.16 -2.53 7.02
CA PRO A 108 5.95 -1.64 5.88
C PRO A 108 4.47 -1.45 5.55
N MET A 109 3.56 -1.60 6.53
CA MET A 109 2.12 -1.49 6.35
C MET A 109 1.58 -0.21 6.97
N CYS A 110 0.49 0.28 6.41
CA CYS A 110 -0.38 1.26 7.04
C CYS A 110 -0.95 0.74 8.37
N PRO A 111 -1.51 1.61 9.22
CA PRO A 111 -2.05 1.19 10.52
C PRO A 111 -3.25 0.23 10.46
N ASP A 112 -3.87 0.04 9.29
CA ASP A 112 -4.87 -0.99 9.02
C ASP A 112 -4.27 -2.40 8.94
N ARG A 113 -2.93 -2.51 8.80
CA ARG A 113 -2.13 -3.73 8.72
C ARG A 113 -2.33 -4.55 7.44
N VAL A 114 -3.05 -4.02 6.46
CA VAL A 114 -3.32 -4.70 5.19
C VAL A 114 -2.81 -3.88 4.01
N THR A 115 -2.86 -2.55 4.10
CA THR A 115 -2.44 -1.66 3.02
C THR A 115 -0.93 -1.43 3.07
N PRO A 116 -0.17 -1.75 2.01
CA PRO A 116 1.27 -1.48 1.97
C PRO A 116 1.55 0.03 1.99
N LEU A 117 2.35 0.47 2.96
CA LEU A 117 2.64 1.87 3.24
C LEU A 117 3.31 2.55 2.03
N TYR A 118 4.42 1.97 1.59
CA TYR A 118 5.23 2.47 0.48
C TYR A 118 4.59 2.22 -0.89
N GLY A 119 3.43 1.55 -0.92
CA GLY A 119 2.60 1.45 -2.12
C GLY A 119 1.63 2.63 -2.27
N GLN A 120 1.46 3.49 -1.25
CA GLN A 120 0.52 4.61 -1.30
C GLN A 120 1.19 5.93 -1.75
N GLU A 121 0.36 6.92 -2.07
CA GLU A 121 0.78 8.28 -2.39
C GLU A 121 1.44 8.97 -1.19
N LYS A 122 2.36 9.91 -1.45
CA LYS A 122 2.96 10.73 -0.40
C LYS A 122 1.99 11.79 0.10
N CYS A 123 2.09 12.10 1.38
CA CYS A 123 1.44 13.26 1.95
C CYS A 123 2.18 14.55 1.64
N GLU A 124 1.43 15.62 1.46
CA GLU A 124 1.95 16.98 1.42
C GLU A 124 2.34 17.42 2.83
N GLU A 125 3.31 18.34 2.94
CA GLU A 125 3.67 18.99 4.20
C GLU A 125 4.04 18.02 5.35
N TYR A 126 4.49 16.81 5.02
CA TYR A 126 4.95 15.86 6.02
C TYR A 126 6.22 16.36 6.72
N GLU A 127 6.19 16.36 8.05
CA GLU A 127 7.33 16.69 8.89
C GLU A 127 7.99 15.40 9.40
N GLU A 128 9.26 15.23 9.03
CA GLU A 128 10.07 14.10 9.46
C GLU A 128 10.20 14.06 10.99
N GLY A 129 9.88 12.91 11.59
CA GLY A 129 9.84 12.72 13.05
C GLY A 129 8.44 12.84 13.66
N MET A 130 7.46 13.41 12.95
CA MET A 130 6.07 13.44 13.38
C MET A 130 5.24 12.42 12.60
N ILE A 131 5.00 11.26 13.22
CA ILE A 131 4.38 10.08 12.56
C ILE A 131 3.07 10.38 11.82
N TYR A 132 2.25 11.30 12.32
CA TYR A 132 0.92 11.60 11.77
C TYR A 132 0.82 13.03 11.18
N SER A 133 1.93 13.66 10.84
CA SER A 133 1.95 15.00 10.22
C SER A 133 1.68 14.97 8.72
N GLY A 134 1.35 16.13 8.15
CA GLY A 134 1.06 16.32 6.73
C GLY A 134 -0.41 16.17 6.37
N LYS A 135 -0.68 16.28 5.08
CA LYS A 135 -2.03 16.25 4.50
C LYS A 135 -2.11 15.25 3.34
N SER A 136 -3.16 14.43 3.37
CA SER A 136 -3.50 13.52 2.27
C SER A 136 -4.34 14.27 1.24
N GLU A 137 -4.01 14.13 -0.05
CA GLU A 137 -4.86 14.62 -1.15
C GLU A 137 -6.20 13.86 -1.19
N GLN A 138 -6.18 12.57 -0.84
CA GLN A 138 -7.40 11.77 -0.74
C GLN A 138 -8.20 12.17 0.50
N LYS A 139 -9.45 12.63 0.31
CA LYS A 139 -10.35 13.09 1.38
C LYS A 139 -10.62 12.05 2.47
N GLY A 140 -10.51 10.76 2.16
CA GLY A 140 -10.66 9.66 3.11
C GLY A 140 -9.38 9.26 3.84
N GLY A 141 -8.22 9.72 3.39
CA GLY A 141 -6.90 9.31 3.88
C GLY A 141 -6.42 10.15 5.06
N PHE A 142 -5.51 9.58 5.84
CA PHE A 142 -4.70 10.32 6.81
C PHE A 142 -3.22 10.02 6.60
N CYS A 143 -2.36 10.93 7.04
CA CYS A 143 -0.92 10.76 6.88
C CYS A 143 -0.33 9.89 7.96
N TYR A 144 0.46 8.90 7.53
CA TYR A 144 1.24 8.04 8.40
C TYR A 144 2.63 7.88 7.82
N LYS A 145 3.67 8.29 8.58
CA LYS A 145 5.07 8.28 8.14
C LYS A 145 5.28 8.93 6.76
N GLY A 146 4.49 9.96 6.44
CA GLY A 146 4.59 10.69 5.17
C GLY A 146 3.85 10.06 3.98
N TYR A 147 3.06 9.00 4.19
CA TYR A 147 2.25 8.36 3.15
C TYR A 147 0.76 8.41 3.51
N SER A 148 -0.10 8.50 2.48
CA SER A 148 -1.55 8.53 2.64
C SER A 148 -2.08 7.12 2.92
N CYS A 149 -2.57 6.90 4.13
CA CYS A 149 -3.09 5.61 4.57
C CYS A 149 -4.61 5.63 4.73
N PRO A 150 -5.27 4.47 4.56
CA PRO A 150 -6.68 4.33 4.88
C PRO A 150 -6.90 4.56 6.38
N PRO A 151 -8.02 5.19 6.77
CA PRO A 151 -8.31 5.59 8.14
C PRO A 151 -8.30 4.43 9.12
N LYS A 152 -7.76 4.69 10.32
CA LYS A 152 -7.49 3.68 11.34
C LYS A 152 -8.77 2.94 11.74
N ILE A 153 -8.86 1.67 11.36
CA ILE A 153 -9.83 0.72 11.93
C ILE A 153 -9.53 0.60 13.42
N THR A 154 -10.32 1.26 14.26
CA THR A 154 -9.88 1.56 15.63
C THR A 154 -9.92 0.33 16.55
N ARG A 155 -10.66 -0.75 16.25
CA ARG A 155 -10.59 -2.05 16.95
C ARG A 155 -11.08 -3.23 16.09
N PRO A 156 -10.55 -4.46 16.30
CA PRO A 156 -11.07 -5.70 15.70
C PRO A 156 -12.53 -6.03 16.05
N LYS A 157 -13.04 -5.49 17.17
CA LYS A 157 -14.42 -5.72 17.66
C LYS A 157 -15.33 -4.49 17.54
N SER A 158 -14.82 -3.38 17.02
CA SER A 158 -15.62 -2.19 16.76
C SER A 158 -15.20 -1.64 15.41
N LEU A 159 -15.82 -2.21 14.38
CA LEU A 159 -15.69 -1.79 13.00
C LEU A 159 -16.17 -0.35 12.90
N LYS A 160 -15.22 0.58 13.02
CA LYS A 160 -15.44 1.98 12.75
C LYS A 160 -14.80 2.24 11.40
N PHE A 161 -15.66 2.28 10.40
CA PHE A 161 -15.38 2.86 9.09
C PHE A 161 -14.54 4.13 9.23
N GLY A 162 -13.67 4.34 8.25
CA GLY A 162 -13.26 5.70 7.91
C GLY A 162 -14.46 6.61 7.71
N THR A 163 -14.31 7.90 7.96
CA THR A 163 -15.40 8.85 7.68
C THR A 163 -15.80 8.77 6.20
N ARG A 164 -14.83 8.67 5.29
CA ARG A 164 -15.04 8.60 3.85
C ARG A 164 -14.36 7.38 3.24
N THR A 165 -14.88 6.95 2.10
CA THR A 165 -14.28 5.92 1.25
C THR A 165 -12.86 6.32 0.81
N PHE A 166 -11.95 5.35 0.75
CA PHE A 166 -10.53 5.56 0.47
C PHE A 166 -10.05 4.58 -0.61
N ARG A 167 -9.27 5.08 -1.58
CA ARG A 167 -8.69 4.27 -2.64
C ARG A 167 -7.33 3.75 -2.22
N THR A 168 -7.14 2.43 -2.23
CA THR A 168 -5.80 1.85 -2.09
C THR A 168 -5.14 1.64 -3.45
N ASN A 169 -3.82 1.56 -3.47
CA ASN A 169 -3.07 1.10 -4.65
C ASN A 169 -2.91 -0.43 -4.73
N ILE A 170 -3.70 -1.19 -3.96
CA ILE A 170 -3.75 -2.65 -4.06
C ILE A 170 -4.59 -3.01 -5.29
N ASP A 171 -4.05 -3.81 -6.19
CA ASP A 171 -4.79 -4.32 -7.35
C ASP A 171 -5.78 -5.42 -6.96
N CYS A 172 -6.88 -5.50 -7.70
CA CYS A 172 -7.83 -6.60 -7.62
C CYS A 172 -8.36 -6.97 -9.00
N ASP A 173 -8.96 -8.16 -9.09
CA ASP A 173 -9.75 -8.61 -10.23
C ASP A 173 -11.23 -8.60 -9.83
N VAL A 174 -12.07 -7.99 -10.68
CA VAL A 174 -13.52 -7.89 -10.47
C VAL A 174 -14.24 -9.24 -10.66
N GLY A 175 -13.57 -10.18 -11.35
CA GLY A 175 -14.02 -11.56 -11.52
C GLY A 175 -13.71 -12.45 -10.32
N ASP A 176 -12.88 -11.96 -9.38
CA ASP A 176 -12.43 -12.72 -8.21
C ASP A 176 -13.09 -12.24 -6.92
N LYS A 177 -13.20 -13.18 -5.98
CA LYS A 177 -13.70 -12.90 -4.64
C LYS A 177 -12.64 -12.13 -3.84
N ILE A 178 -13.06 -11.09 -3.12
CA ILE A 178 -12.18 -10.36 -2.20
C ILE A 178 -11.63 -11.29 -1.11
N ALA A 179 -10.31 -11.31 -0.93
CA ALA A 179 -9.66 -12.18 0.05
C ALA A 179 -10.09 -11.87 1.50
N SER A 180 -9.96 -12.87 2.38
CA SER A 180 -10.41 -12.79 3.78
C SER A 180 -9.79 -11.63 4.57
N LYS A 181 -8.55 -11.23 4.25
CA LYS A 181 -7.81 -10.16 4.90
C LYS A 181 -8.32 -8.73 4.59
N TYR A 182 -9.07 -8.56 3.50
CA TYR A 182 -9.52 -7.25 3.01
C TYR A 182 -10.94 -6.92 3.49
N GLU A 183 -11.16 -6.98 4.80
CA GLU A 183 -12.46 -6.62 5.39
C GLU A 183 -12.80 -5.15 5.14
N PHE A 184 -14.07 -4.87 4.91
CA PHE A 184 -14.63 -3.57 4.52
C PHE A 184 -14.05 -3.01 3.22
N MET A 185 -13.62 -3.89 2.32
CA MET A 185 -13.14 -3.49 1.00
C MET A 185 -13.99 -4.08 -0.12
N PHE A 186 -13.91 -3.44 -1.28
CA PHE A 186 -14.48 -3.90 -2.53
C PHE A 186 -13.51 -3.65 -3.68
N CYS A 187 -13.63 -4.43 -4.76
CA CYS A 187 -12.89 -4.17 -5.99
C CYS A 187 -13.70 -3.18 -6.83
N HIS A 188 -13.14 -2.01 -7.13
CA HIS A 188 -13.85 -1.04 -7.97
C HIS A 188 -13.67 -1.37 -9.45
N ASN A 189 -14.78 -1.41 -10.20
CA ASN A 189 -14.82 -1.95 -11.55
C ASN A 189 -13.92 -1.19 -12.53
N GLU A 190 -13.90 0.13 -12.46
CA GLU A 190 -13.17 0.95 -13.44
C GLU A 190 -11.67 1.03 -13.12
N THR A 191 -11.32 1.17 -11.84
CA THR A 191 -9.92 1.37 -11.44
C THR A 191 -9.16 0.05 -11.30
N GLY A 192 -9.85 -1.06 -11.04
CA GLY A 192 -9.22 -2.36 -10.76
C GLY A 192 -8.36 -2.32 -9.49
N ASN A 193 -8.80 -1.55 -8.49
CA ASN A 193 -8.13 -1.39 -7.20
C ASN A 193 -9.09 -1.75 -6.07
N LEU A 194 -8.54 -2.17 -4.93
CA LEU A 194 -9.32 -2.29 -3.70
C LEU A 194 -9.58 -0.90 -3.12
N TRP A 195 -10.82 -0.67 -2.72
CA TRP A 195 -11.24 0.53 -2.02
C TRP A 195 -11.75 0.16 -0.64
N VAL A 196 -11.35 0.93 0.37
CA VAL A 196 -11.86 0.81 1.74
C VAL A 196 -13.17 1.58 1.82
N MET A 197 -14.21 0.91 2.29
CA MET A 197 -15.53 1.50 2.50
C MET A 197 -15.49 2.49 3.68
N GLY A 198 -16.02 3.69 3.46
CA GLY A 198 -16.28 4.68 4.51
C GLY A 198 -17.71 4.63 5.03
N LYS A 199 -18.02 5.49 6.01
CA LYS A 199 -19.42 5.80 6.34
C LYS A 199 -20.08 6.61 5.25
N LEU A 200 -19.30 7.48 4.63
CA LEU A 200 -19.72 8.38 3.58
C LEU A 200 -19.09 7.98 2.25
N ASN A 201 -19.85 8.13 1.17
CA ASN A 201 -19.38 8.02 -0.21
C ASN A 201 -18.43 9.20 -0.56
N MET A 202 -17.96 9.24 -1.81
CA MET A 202 -17.04 10.29 -2.27
C MET A 202 -17.67 11.70 -2.29
N ASN A 203 -19.00 11.78 -2.41
CA ASN A 203 -19.76 13.04 -2.37
C ASN A 203 -19.97 13.55 -0.93
N GLY A 204 -19.97 12.65 0.06
CA GLY A 204 -20.19 12.96 1.47
C GLY A 204 -21.53 12.46 2.02
N ASP A 205 -22.30 11.70 1.25
CA ASP A 205 -23.56 11.10 1.69
C ASP A 205 -23.32 9.73 2.31
N GLU A 206 -24.24 9.26 3.15
CA GLU A 206 -24.15 7.92 3.74
C GLU A 206 -24.14 6.83 2.66
N VAL A 207 -23.28 5.83 2.85
CA VAL A 207 -23.22 4.68 1.94
C VAL A 207 -24.50 3.84 2.03
N ILE A 208 -25.08 3.51 0.87
CA ILE A 208 -26.34 2.78 0.79
C ILE A 208 -26.05 1.28 0.71
N LYS A 209 -26.55 0.55 1.72
CA LYS A 209 -26.41 -0.90 1.87
C LYS A 209 -27.65 -1.62 1.35
N HIS A 210 -27.45 -2.68 0.57
CA HIS A 210 -28.51 -3.58 0.14
C HIS A 210 -28.52 -4.91 0.91
N TRP A 211 -29.70 -5.53 1.02
CA TRP A 211 -29.84 -6.81 1.72
C TRP A 211 -29.34 -8.01 0.90
N THR A 212 -29.10 -7.82 -0.40
CA THR A 212 -28.58 -8.82 -1.34
C THR A 212 -27.19 -9.30 -0.91
N LEU A 213 -27.06 -10.63 -0.81
CA LEU A 213 -25.76 -11.29 -0.60
C LEU A 213 -25.05 -11.42 -1.94
N CYS A 214 -23.72 -11.27 -1.91
CA CYS A 214 -22.88 -11.39 -3.10
C CYS A 214 -21.61 -12.18 -2.79
N HIS A 215 -20.88 -12.59 -3.82
CA HIS A 215 -19.49 -13.03 -3.71
C HIS A 215 -18.58 -12.27 -4.67
N LEU A 216 -19.16 -11.78 -5.76
CA LEU A 216 -18.53 -11.02 -6.83
C LEU A 216 -19.39 -9.79 -7.16
N ASN A 217 -18.79 -8.78 -7.78
CA ASN A 217 -19.53 -7.57 -8.19
C ASN A 217 -20.70 -7.89 -9.13
N LYS A 218 -20.54 -8.89 -10.01
CA LYS A 218 -21.59 -9.33 -10.95
C LYS A 218 -22.83 -9.93 -10.28
N ASP A 219 -22.76 -10.24 -8.99
CA ASP A 219 -23.92 -10.73 -8.23
C ASP A 219 -24.81 -9.55 -7.77
N CYS A 220 -24.33 -8.32 -7.90
CA CYS A 220 -25.03 -7.08 -7.59
C CYS A 220 -25.64 -6.46 -8.85
N LEU A 221 -26.55 -5.49 -8.66
CA LEU A 221 -27.13 -4.74 -9.78
C LEU A 221 -26.10 -3.79 -10.41
N GLU A 222 -26.41 -3.29 -11.61
CA GLU A 222 -25.63 -2.22 -12.22
C GLU A 222 -25.56 -1.00 -11.28
N GLY A 223 -24.39 -0.35 -11.19
CA GLY A 223 -24.14 0.73 -10.24
C GLY A 223 -23.87 0.27 -8.80
N GLN A 224 -23.73 -1.04 -8.56
CA GLN A 224 -23.44 -1.59 -7.23
C GLN A 224 -22.13 -2.38 -7.18
N VAL A 225 -21.57 -2.48 -5.98
CA VAL A 225 -20.33 -3.21 -5.70
C VAL A 225 -20.55 -4.24 -4.59
N CYS A 226 -19.83 -5.36 -4.68
CA CYS A 226 -19.83 -6.39 -3.64
C CYS A 226 -18.77 -6.07 -2.59
N VAL A 227 -19.22 -5.76 -1.37
CA VAL A 227 -18.37 -5.36 -0.26
C VAL A 227 -18.25 -6.50 0.73
N LYS A 228 -17.03 -6.76 1.19
CA LYS A 228 -16.77 -7.72 2.26
C LYS A 228 -17.02 -7.06 3.62
N GLU A 229 -18.12 -7.37 4.30
CA GLU A 229 -18.40 -6.81 5.63
C GLU A 229 -17.60 -7.49 6.75
N ASP A 230 -17.26 -8.76 6.63
CA ASP A 230 -16.41 -9.47 7.60
C ASP A 230 -15.86 -10.77 6.98
N ILE A 231 -15.16 -11.59 7.78
CA ILE A 231 -14.63 -12.90 7.37
C ILE A 231 -15.63 -13.74 6.56
N CYS A 232 -16.92 -13.73 6.92
CA CYS A 232 -17.95 -14.62 6.37
C CYS A 232 -19.05 -13.95 5.54
N ARG A 233 -19.17 -12.61 5.55
CA ARG A 233 -20.30 -11.90 4.94
C ARG A 233 -19.88 -10.89 3.88
N TYR A 234 -20.62 -10.91 2.78
CA TYR A 234 -20.48 -10.03 1.62
C TYR A 234 -21.87 -9.53 1.25
N ARG A 235 -21.97 -8.24 0.92
CA ARG A 235 -23.24 -7.60 0.56
C ARG A 235 -23.06 -6.57 -0.53
N CYS A 236 -24.12 -6.35 -1.29
CA CYS A 236 -24.16 -5.29 -2.28
C CYS A 236 -24.35 -3.93 -1.62
N TYR A 237 -23.65 -2.93 -2.16
CA TYR A 237 -23.78 -1.52 -1.83
C TYR A 237 -23.89 -0.73 -3.13
N ASP A 238 -24.55 0.41 -3.12
CA ASP A 238 -24.37 1.37 -4.21
C ASP A 238 -22.89 1.74 -4.30
N ASP A 239 -22.37 1.87 -5.52
CA ASP A 239 -20.96 2.18 -5.73
C ASP A 239 -20.63 3.54 -5.07
N PRO A 240 -19.83 3.56 -3.99
CA PRO A 240 -19.58 4.77 -3.21
C PRO A 240 -18.64 5.75 -3.92
N VAL A 241 -18.11 5.37 -5.09
CA VAL A 241 -17.25 6.17 -5.95
C VAL A 241 -18.01 6.73 -7.14
N SER A 242 -19.14 6.11 -7.51
CA SER A 242 -20.00 6.63 -8.56
C SER A 242 -20.55 8.01 -8.15
N SER A 243 -20.25 9.03 -8.96
CA SER A 243 -21.05 10.24 -8.94
C SER A 243 -22.41 9.85 -9.51
N PHE A 244 -23.46 9.90 -8.69
CA PHE A 244 -24.81 9.97 -9.23
C PHE A 244 -24.81 11.16 -10.20
N PHE A 245 -24.83 10.87 -11.50
CA PHE A 245 -25.31 11.84 -12.47
C PHE A 245 -26.77 12.05 -12.09
N GLU A 246 -27.05 13.14 -11.37
CA GLU A 246 -28.38 13.72 -11.37
C GLU A 246 -28.70 13.99 -12.84
N ILE A 247 -29.60 13.18 -13.39
CA ILE A 247 -30.25 13.50 -14.65
C ILE A 247 -31.12 14.70 -14.33
N GLU A 248 -30.72 15.88 -14.80
CA GLU A 248 -31.60 17.05 -14.94
C GLU A 248 -32.82 16.73 -15.83
#